data_AF-A0A7M5V6V2-F1
#
_entry.id   AF-A0A7M5V6V2-F1
#
_cell.length_a   1.000
_cell.length_b   1.000
_cell.length_c   1.000
_cell.angle_alpha   90.00
_cell.angle_beta   90.00
_cell.angle_gamma   90.00
#
_symmetry.space_group_name_H-M   'P 1'
#
loop_
_entity.id
_entity.type
_entity.pdbx_description
1 polymer ?
#
loop_
_entity_poly.entity_id
_entity_poly.type
_entity_poly.pdbx_seq_one_letter_code
_entity_poly.pdbx_strand_id
1 'polypeptide(L)'
;MDSRNINSMNIEQLYDFLTEKYSTELADKVKASNIDGKLFTVMCQSTSKHHYFSMLELSLVEMLKLESDFTAISPIITSKTPVTPSSHALVTGRHRLQLKMIRAESIKMWPDNHNLPRFDTDVNKDALAKLVSTLKSKSLFGHLDKKAIKAKVLSHMTDRRKTSRKIDF
;
A
#
# COMPACT_ATOMS: atom_id res chain seq x y z
N MET A 1 -28.99 20.02 -4.39
CA MET A 1 -28.19 18.90 -3.86
C MET A 1 -26.90 18.86 -4.65
N ASP A 2 -25.73 18.93 -4.02
CA ASP A 2 -24.45 18.84 -4.72
C ASP A 2 -24.27 17.41 -5.24
N SER A 3 -24.59 17.20 -6.52
CA SER A 3 -24.51 15.95 -7.28
C SER A 3 -23.09 15.40 -7.48
N ARG A 4 -22.12 15.87 -6.67
CA ARG A 4 -20.68 15.66 -6.88
C ARG A 4 -20.01 14.82 -5.79
N ASN A 5 -20.72 14.45 -4.72
CA ASN A 5 -20.15 13.62 -3.65
C ASN A 5 -20.59 12.15 -3.79
N ILE A 6 -19.90 11.40 -4.67
CA ILE A 6 -20.17 9.97 -4.90
C ILE A 6 -20.05 9.17 -3.60
N ASN A 7 -19.12 9.52 -2.71
CA ASN A 7 -18.91 8.84 -1.42
C ASN A 7 -20.14 8.88 -0.48
N SER A 8 -21.04 9.85 -0.64
CA SER A 8 -22.28 9.95 0.13
C SER A 8 -23.51 9.32 -0.53
N MET A 9 -23.37 8.80 -1.77
CA MET A 9 -24.49 8.21 -2.50
C MET A 9 -24.86 6.86 -1.91
N ASN A 10 -26.17 6.67 -1.69
CA ASN A 10 -26.71 5.33 -1.48
C ASN A 10 -26.71 4.54 -2.80
N ILE A 11 -27.09 3.25 -2.75
CA ILE A 11 -26.99 2.34 -3.89
C ILE A 11 -27.85 2.82 -5.08
N GLU A 12 -29.07 3.28 -4.84
CA GLU A 12 -29.97 3.77 -5.90
C GLU A 12 -29.44 5.06 -6.55
N GLN A 13 -28.92 5.99 -5.72
CA GLN A 13 -28.29 7.22 -6.23
C GLN A 13 -27.02 6.93 -7.03
N LEU A 14 -26.23 5.94 -6.61
CA LEU A 14 -25.06 5.49 -7.36
C LEU A 14 -25.47 4.83 -8.68
N TYR A 15 -26.52 4.01 -8.67
CA TYR A 15 -27.06 3.38 -9.86
C TYR A 15 -27.49 4.41 -10.92
N ASP A 16 -28.27 5.42 -10.51
CA ASP A 16 -28.71 6.49 -11.41
C ASP A 16 -27.51 7.25 -11.99
N PHE A 17 -26.53 7.57 -11.14
CA PHE A 17 -25.30 8.25 -11.56
C PHE A 17 -24.49 7.42 -12.57
N LEU A 18 -24.32 6.12 -12.32
CA LEU A 18 -23.56 5.24 -13.21
C LEU A 18 -24.27 5.01 -14.54
N THR A 19 -25.60 4.92 -14.51
CA THR A 19 -26.43 4.82 -15.72
C THR A 19 -26.32 6.08 -16.57
N GLU A 20 -26.31 7.26 -15.95
CA GLU A 20 -26.20 8.55 -16.66
C GLU A 20 -24.80 8.81 -17.23
N LYS A 21 -23.74 8.45 -16.51
CA LYS A 21 -22.35 8.80 -16.87
C LYS A 21 -21.58 7.70 -17.60
N TYR A 22 -21.98 6.45 -17.44
CA TYR A 22 -21.23 5.30 -17.95
C TYR A 22 -22.15 4.38 -18.76
N SER A 23 -22.65 3.31 -18.15
CA SER A 23 -23.52 2.33 -18.79
C SER A 23 -24.46 1.69 -17.77
N THR A 24 -25.64 1.30 -18.24
CA THR A 24 -26.62 0.57 -17.45
C THR A 24 -26.06 -0.78 -16.98
N GLU A 25 -25.29 -1.47 -17.82
CA GLU A 25 -24.68 -2.76 -17.47
C GLU A 25 -23.74 -2.67 -16.25
N LEU A 26 -22.92 -1.61 -16.19
CA LEU A 26 -22.07 -1.36 -15.02
C LEU A 26 -22.91 -1.06 -13.78
N ALA A 27 -23.94 -0.21 -13.93
CA ALA A 27 -24.83 0.16 -12.83
C ALA A 27 -25.54 -1.08 -12.26
N ASP A 28 -26.01 -1.98 -13.13
CA ASP A 28 -26.63 -3.26 -12.74
C ASP A 28 -25.66 -4.15 -11.97
N LYS A 29 -24.41 -4.31 -12.44
CA LYS A 29 -23.39 -5.11 -11.75
C LYS A 29 -23.04 -4.55 -10.37
N VAL A 30 -22.92 -3.23 -10.26
CA VAL A 30 -22.64 -2.53 -9.00
C VAL A 30 -23.81 -2.68 -8.02
N LYS A 31 -25.05 -2.52 -8.50
CA LYS A 31 -26.27 -2.68 -7.71
C LYS A 31 -26.48 -4.12 -7.26
N ALA A 32 -26.29 -5.11 -8.14
CA ALA A 32 -26.37 -6.54 -7.83
C ALA A 32 -25.34 -6.96 -6.77
N SER A 33 -24.18 -6.29 -6.75
CA SER A 33 -23.11 -6.51 -5.77
C SER A 33 -23.31 -5.75 -4.46
N ASN A 34 -24.43 -5.03 -4.30
CA ASN A 34 -24.78 -4.24 -3.11
C ASN A 34 -23.71 -3.19 -2.75
N ILE A 35 -23.10 -2.58 -3.78
CA ILE A 35 -22.02 -1.59 -3.62
C ILE A 35 -22.63 -0.19 -3.51
N ASP A 36 -22.39 0.48 -2.38
CA ASP A 36 -22.76 1.88 -2.18
C ASP A 36 -21.66 2.83 -2.68
N GLY A 37 -21.95 4.14 -2.70
CA GLY A 37 -21.03 5.16 -3.19
C GLY A 37 -19.70 5.21 -2.43
N LYS A 38 -19.71 4.82 -1.15
CA LYS A 38 -18.51 4.75 -0.31
C LYS A 38 -17.61 3.60 -0.72
N LEU A 39 -18.16 2.40 -0.86
CA LEU A 39 -17.43 1.22 -1.30
C LEU A 39 -16.93 1.40 -2.74
N PHE A 40 -17.76 1.95 -3.63
CA PHE A 40 -17.37 2.28 -5.00
C PHE A 40 -16.19 3.26 -5.05
N THR A 41 -16.19 4.30 -4.20
CA THR A 41 -15.06 5.23 -4.08
C THR A 41 -13.78 4.53 -3.64
N VAL A 42 -13.87 3.63 -2.64
CA VAL A 42 -12.71 2.83 -2.18
C VAL A 42 -12.20 1.91 -3.27
N MET A 43 -13.09 1.29 -4.04
CA MET A 43 -12.73 0.44 -5.18
C MET A 43 -11.94 1.23 -6.22
N CYS A 44 -12.43 2.39 -6.64
CA CYS A 44 -11.76 3.24 -7.63
C CYS A 44 -10.43 3.84 -7.14
N GLN A 45 -10.15 3.86 -5.83
CA GLN A 45 -8.96 4.48 -5.23
C GLN A 45 -7.91 3.48 -4.70
N SER A 46 -8.26 2.22 -4.46
CA SER A 46 -7.39 1.24 -3.78
C SER A 46 -6.20 0.76 -4.63
N THR A 47 -5.06 0.42 -4.01
CA THR A 47 -3.98 -0.29 -4.72
C THR A 47 -4.31 -1.75 -5.04
N SER A 48 -5.41 -2.26 -4.49
CA SER A 48 -5.92 -3.62 -4.69
C SER A 48 -7.17 -3.66 -5.59
N LYS A 49 -7.31 -2.67 -6.49
CA LYS A 49 -8.40 -2.52 -7.48
C LYS A 49 -8.76 -3.81 -8.20
N HIS A 50 -7.76 -4.60 -8.63
CA HIS A 50 -7.98 -5.86 -9.34
C HIS A 50 -8.86 -6.86 -8.58
N HIS A 51 -8.82 -6.88 -7.24
CA HIS A 51 -9.64 -7.77 -6.43
C HIS A 51 -11.13 -7.40 -6.54
N TYR A 52 -11.47 -6.13 -6.41
CA TYR A 52 -12.87 -5.69 -6.44
C TYR A 52 -13.45 -5.65 -7.85
N PHE A 53 -12.63 -5.36 -8.87
CA PHE A 53 -13.09 -5.40 -10.26
C PHE A 53 -13.24 -6.82 -10.80
N SER A 54 -12.50 -7.80 -10.26
CA SER A 54 -12.75 -9.21 -10.55
C SER A 54 -14.12 -9.69 -10.03
N MET A 55 -14.64 -9.08 -8.96
CA MET A 55 -15.98 -9.37 -8.45
C MET A 55 -17.10 -8.77 -9.32
N LEU A 56 -16.78 -7.76 -10.13
CA LEU A 56 -17.71 -7.11 -11.06
C LEU A 56 -17.57 -7.61 -12.49
N GLU A 57 -16.70 -8.60 -12.76
CA GLU A 57 -16.46 -9.16 -14.09
C GLU A 57 -16.21 -8.09 -15.17
N LEU A 58 -15.54 -6.98 -14.81
CA LEU A 58 -15.23 -5.91 -15.75
C LEU A 58 -13.98 -6.26 -16.56
N SER A 59 -13.96 -5.88 -17.83
CA SER A 59 -12.75 -5.98 -18.65
C SER A 59 -11.69 -4.98 -18.17
N LEU A 60 -10.42 -5.26 -18.49
CA LEU A 60 -9.31 -4.37 -18.16
C LEU A 60 -9.47 -2.96 -18.76
N VAL A 61 -10.09 -2.85 -19.94
CA VAL A 61 -10.31 -1.57 -20.63
C VAL A 61 -11.38 -0.75 -19.92
N GLU A 62 -12.48 -1.38 -19.52
CA GLU A 62 -13.55 -0.73 -18.75
C GLU A 62 -13.04 -0.26 -17.38
N MET A 63 -12.18 -1.06 -16.74
CA MET A 63 -11.54 -0.72 -15.47
C MET A 63 -10.68 0.55 -15.59
N LEU A 64 -9.80 0.61 -16.60
CA LEU A 64 -8.93 1.78 -16.81
C LEU A 64 -9.72 3.04 -17.16
N LYS A 65 -10.81 2.89 -17.94
CA LYS A 65 -11.71 3.99 -18.27
C LYS A 65 -12.43 4.51 -17.04
N LEU A 66 -12.98 3.61 -16.20
CA LEU A 66 -13.62 3.99 -14.94
C LEU A 66 -12.67 4.76 -14.03
N GLU A 67 -11.43 4.29 -13.88
CA GLU A 67 -10.43 4.93 -13.03
C GLU A 67 -10.10 6.34 -13.51
N SER A 68 -9.87 6.49 -14.82
CA SER A 68 -9.58 7.79 -15.45
C SER A 68 -10.74 8.77 -15.24
N ASP A 69 -11.96 8.35 -15.55
CA ASP A 69 -13.15 9.20 -15.47
C ASP A 69 -13.52 9.53 -14.02
N PHE A 70 -13.36 8.58 -13.10
CA PHE A 70 -13.63 8.79 -11.67
C PHE A 70 -12.64 9.78 -11.05
N THR A 71 -11.37 9.73 -11.46
CA THR A 71 -10.36 10.72 -11.04
C THR A 71 -10.71 12.13 -11.52
N ALA A 72 -11.37 12.26 -12.68
CA ALA A 72 -11.82 13.53 -13.22
C ALA A 72 -13.11 14.07 -12.57
N ILE A 73 -14.06 13.18 -12.22
CA ILE A 73 -15.40 13.56 -11.72
C ILE A 73 -15.44 13.73 -10.20
N SER A 74 -14.62 12.99 -9.46
CA SER A 74 -14.57 13.04 -8.00
C SER A 74 -13.33 13.79 -7.51
N PRO A 75 -13.35 15.14 -7.41
CA PRO A 75 -12.38 15.88 -6.62
C PRO A 75 -12.73 15.75 -5.12
N ILE A 76 -13.02 14.54 -4.64
CA ILE A 76 -13.29 14.29 -3.22
C ILE A 76 -11.96 13.94 -2.58
N ILE A 77 -11.34 14.99 -2.02
CA ILE A 77 -10.22 14.96 -1.08
C ILE A 77 -8.91 14.39 -1.67
N THR A 78 -8.45 14.96 -2.79
CA THR A 78 -7.08 15.52 -2.69
C THR A 78 -7.25 16.86 -1.98
N SER A 79 -7.42 16.83 -0.66
CA SER A 79 -7.16 18.04 0.08
C SER A 79 -5.68 18.34 -0.17
N LYS A 80 -5.43 19.25 -1.12
CA LYS A 80 -4.23 20.06 -1.16
C LYS A 80 -4.25 21.08 -0.02
N THR A 81 -4.95 20.85 1.09
CA THR A 81 -4.31 21.23 2.35
C THR A 81 -3.06 20.38 2.39
N PRO A 82 -1.86 20.96 2.45
CA PRO A 82 -0.73 20.22 2.92
C PRO A 82 -1.16 19.73 4.30
N VAL A 83 -1.67 18.50 4.40
CA VAL A 83 -1.73 17.79 5.66
C VAL A 83 -0.27 17.68 5.97
N THR A 84 0.25 18.61 6.74
CA THR A 84 1.55 18.47 7.36
C THR A 84 1.41 17.13 8.08
N PRO A 85 2.03 16.07 7.55
CA PRO A 85 1.83 14.76 8.14
C PRO A 85 2.15 14.91 9.61
N SER A 86 1.23 14.46 10.47
CA SER A 86 1.42 14.58 11.91
C SER A 86 2.81 14.04 12.26
N SER A 87 3.47 14.57 13.29
CA SER A 87 4.81 14.09 13.68
C SER A 87 4.83 12.56 13.77
N HIS A 88 3.75 11.95 14.26
CA HIS A 88 3.55 10.50 14.26
C HIS A 88 3.44 9.87 12.85
N ALA A 89 2.69 10.46 11.91
CA ALA A 89 2.60 10.02 10.52
C ALA A 89 3.93 10.15 9.75
N LEU A 90 4.71 11.20 10.01
CA LEU A 90 6.07 11.38 9.48
C LEU A 90 7.01 10.30 10.02
N VAL A 91 6.96 10.04 11.32
CA VAL A 91 7.79 9.05 11.99
C VAL A 91 7.44 7.64 11.50
N THR A 92 6.15 7.30 11.41
CA THR A 92 5.68 5.99 10.91
C THR A 92 5.93 5.81 9.41
N GLY A 93 5.74 6.85 8.59
CA GLY A 93 6.07 6.85 7.17
C GLY A 93 7.57 6.66 6.93
N ARG A 94 8.41 7.43 7.64
CA ARG A 94 9.88 7.29 7.59
C ARG A 94 10.32 5.91 8.06
N HIS A 95 9.72 5.40 9.14
CA HIS A 95 9.98 4.06 9.64
C HIS A 95 9.68 2.99 8.58
N ARG A 96 8.53 3.08 7.90
CA ARG A 96 8.14 2.15 6.84
C ARG A 96 9.09 2.21 5.65
N LEU A 97 9.55 3.40 5.24
CA LEU A 97 10.54 3.57 4.20
C LEU A 97 11.91 2.97 4.59
N GLN A 98 12.31 3.11 5.86
CA GLN A 98 13.54 2.50 6.38
C GLN A 98 13.47 0.98 6.29
N LEU A 99 12.35 0.37 6.70
CA LEU A 99 12.17 -1.07 6.58
C LEU A 99 12.17 -1.55 5.12
N LYS A 100 11.55 -0.79 4.20
CA LYS A 100 11.59 -1.11 2.75
C LYS A 100 13.02 -1.08 2.20
N MET A 101 13.83 -0.10 2.60
CA MET A 101 15.23 -0.03 2.17
C MET A 101 16.08 -1.14 2.78
N ILE A 102 15.88 -1.47 4.07
CA ILE A 102 16.54 -2.63 4.71
C ILE A 102 16.22 -3.88 3.90
N ARG A 103 14.95 -4.09 3.53
CA ARG A 103 14.54 -5.22 2.70
C ARG A 103 15.23 -5.23 1.33
N ALA A 104 15.22 -4.11 0.61
CA ALA A 104 15.79 -4.03 -0.72
C ALA A 104 17.31 -4.32 -0.71
N GLU A 105 18.04 -3.73 0.22
CA GLU A 105 19.49 -3.95 0.34
C GLU A 105 19.80 -5.36 0.87
N SER A 106 18.95 -5.94 1.73
CA SER A 106 19.09 -7.34 2.15
C SER A 106 18.86 -8.32 0.99
N ILE A 107 17.87 -8.08 0.12
CA ILE A 107 17.63 -8.94 -1.06
C ILE A 107 18.79 -8.85 -2.07
N LYS A 108 19.37 -7.66 -2.26
CA LYS A 108 20.57 -7.53 -3.12
C LYS A 108 21.75 -8.33 -2.57
N MET A 109 21.88 -8.38 -1.25
CA MET A 109 22.97 -9.08 -0.57
C MET A 109 22.71 -10.59 -0.42
N TRP A 110 21.44 -10.99 -0.34
CA TRP A 110 20.95 -12.37 -0.27
C TRP A 110 19.69 -12.53 -1.14
N PRO A 111 19.86 -12.77 -2.45
CA PRO A 111 18.73 -12.85 -3.38
C PRO A 111 17.80 -14.04 -3.09
N ASP A 112 18.33 -15.12 -2.54
CA ASP A 112 17.54 -16.26 -2.09
C ASP A 112 17.03 -16.06 -0.67
N ASN A 113 15.71 -16.02 -0.50
CA ASN A 113 15.05 -15.81 0.79
C ASN A 113 15.41 -16.91 1.83
N HIS A 114 15.84 -18.09 1.38
CA HIS A 114 16.33 -19.21 2.21
C HIS A 114 17.74 -18.98 2.77
N ASN A 115 18.51 -18.04 2.19
CA ASN A 115 19.89 -17.74 2.56
C ASN A 115 20.02 -16.51 3.46
N LEU A 116 18.90 -15.92 3.92
CA LEU A 116 18.95 -14.80 4.87
C LEU A 116 19.59 -15.27 6.18
N PRO A 117 20.78 -14.77 6.55
CA PRO A 117 21.52 -15.31 7.67
C PRO A 117 20.77 -15.10 8.97
N ARG A 118 20.81 -16.13 9.84
CA ARG A 118 20.41 -15.95 11.22
C ARG A 118 21.46 -15.08 11.92
N PHE A 119 21.14 -13.80 12.15
CA PHE A 119 22.03 -12.87 12.84
C PHE A 119 22.17 -13.12 14.36
N ASP A 120 21.74 -14.28 14.87
CA ASP A 120 21.81 -14.64 16.30
C ASP A 120 23.15 -15.24 16.72
N THR A 121 24.03 -15.58 15.77
CA THR A 121 25.30 -16.23 16.06
C THR A 121 26.43 -15.54 15.32
N ASP A 122 27.55 -15.40 16.01
CA ASP A 122 28.78 -14.68 15.67
C ASP A 122 29.35 -14.86 14.24
N VAL A 123 28.88 -15.87 13.52
CA VAL A 123 29.27 -16.25 12.15
C VAL A 123 28.91 -15.19 11.09
N ASN A 124 27.87 -14.38 11.30
CA ASN A 124 27.38 -13.40 10.29
C ASN A 124 27.58 -11.93 10.70
N LYS A 125 28.47 -11.66 11.66
CA LYS A 125 28.75 -10.31 12.18
C LYS A 125 29.25 -9.35 11.09
N ASP A 126 30.10 -9.84 10.20
CA ASP A 126 30.70 -9.02 9.12
C ASP A 126 29.68 -8.67 8.04
N ALA A 127 28.79 -9.61 7.71
CA ALA A 127 27.74 -9.38 6.74
C ALA A 127 26.70 -8.37 7.28
N LEU A 128 26.39 -8.44 8.58
CA LEU A 128 25.58 -7.42 9.26
C LEU A 128 26.28 -6.06 9.27
N ALA A 129 27.58 -6.02 9.55
CA ALA A 129 28.36 -4.78 9.55
C ALA A 129 28.41 -4.13 8.15
N LYS A 130 28.56 -4.94 7.10
CA LYS A 130 28.53 -4.49 5.71
C LYS A 130 27.15 -3.96 5.32
N LEU A 131 26.06 -4.64 5.68
CA LEU A 131 24.69 -4.14 5.47
C LEU A 131 24.45 -2.82 6.21
N VAL A 132 24.85 -2.72 7.49
CA VAL A 132 24.73 -1.48 8.28
C VAL A 132 25.54 -0.35 7.65
N SER A 133 26.73 -0.62 7.14
CA SER A 133 27.56 0.36 6.43
C SER A 133 26.93 0.83 5.13
N THR A 134 26.40 -0.09 4.32
CA THR A 134 25.68 0.21 3.08
C THR A 134 24.41 1.01 3.34
N LEU A 135 23.70 0.73 4.44
CA LEU A 135 22.52 1.51 4.82
C LEU A 135 22.93 2.90 5.32
N LYS A 136 24.00 3.03 6.10
CA LYS A 136 24.48 4.31 6.64
C LYS A 136 24.80 5.34 5.56
N SER A 137 25.28 4.91 4.38
CA SER A 137 25.54 5.80 3.24
C SER A 137 24.27 6.27 2.52
N LYS A 138 23.09 5.74 2.86
CA LYS A 138 21.82 6.16 2.26
C LYS A 138 21.23 7.36 3.00
N SER A 139 20.64 8.30 2.26
CA SER A 139 20.00 9.52 2.78
C SER A 139 19.01 9.25 3.93
N LEU A 140 18.25 8.16 3.83
CA LEU A 140 17.23 7.79 4.82
C LEU A 140 17.81 7.31 6.17
N PHE A 141 19.08 6.95 6.23
CA PHE A 141 19.79 6.43 7.41
C PHE A 141 21.00 7.28 7.81
N GLY A 142 21.42 8.26 6.99
CA GLY A 142 22.61 9.08 7.24
C GLY A 142 22.63 9.77 8.61
N HIS A 143 21.45 10.10 9.15
CA HIS A 143 21.26 10.69 10.48
C HIS A 143 21.33 9.70 11.66
N LEU A 144 21.23 8.39 11.44
CA LEU A 144 21.23 7.37 12.50
C LEU A 144 22.64 6.89 12.79
N ASP A 145 22.98 6.63 14.04
CA ASP A 145 24.22 5.97 14.40
C ASP A 145 24.20 4.47 13.99
N LYS A 146 25.37 3.86 13.87
CA LYS A 146 25.48 2.45 13.44
C LYS A 146 24.72 1.50 14.38
N LYS A 147 24.58 1.86 15.67
CA LYS A 147 23.85 1.08 16.67
C LYS A 147 22.33 1.10 16.42
N ALA A 148 21.72 2.26 16.14
CA ALA A 148 20.30 2.34 15.81
C ALA A 148 19.97 1.66 14.48
N ILE A 149 20.85 1.75 13.48
CA ILE A 149 20.68 1.02 12.21
C ILE A 149 20.71 -0.50 12.47
N LYS A 150 21.69 -0.97 13.26
CA LYS A 150 21.81 -2.39 13.65
C LYS A 150 20.54 -2.88 14.34
N ALA A 151 20.00 -2.13 15.31
CA ALA A 151 18.77 -2.49 16.00
C ALA A 151 17.57 -2.59 15.05
N LYS A 152 17.43 -1.66 14.10
CA LYS A 152 16.36 -1.68 13.09
C LYS A 152 16.45 -2.89 12.16
N VAL A 153 17.66 -3.24 11.70
CA VAL A 153 17.89 -4.44 10.88
C VAL A 153 17.53 -5.70 11.66
N LEU A 154 18.00 -5.84 12.90
CA LEU A 154 17.73 -7.02 13.73
C LEU A 154 16.23 -7.16 14.06
N SER A 155 15.56 -6.06 14.39
CA SER A 155 14.10 -6.04 14.64
C SER A 155 13.33 -6.52 13.42
N HIS A 156 13.64 -5.97 12.24
CA HIS A 156 12.98 -6.35 10.99
C HIS A 156 13.18 -7.84 10.64
N MET A 157 14.39 -8.34 10.83
CA MET A 157 14.73 -9.75 10.58
C MET A 157 14.05 -10.69 11.57
N THR A 158 13.90 -10.28 12.84
CA THR A 158 13.18 -11.03 13.87
C THR A 158 11.68 -11.07 13.59
N ASP A 159 11.08 -9.95 13.19
CA ASP A 159 9.65 -9.86 12.85
C ASP A 159 9.30 -10.80 11.69
N ARG A 160 10.14 -10.87 10.64
CA ARG A 160 9.93 -11.81 9.52
C ARG A 160 9.92 -13.27 9.97
N ARG A 161 10.72 -13.64 10.97
CA ARG A 161 10.72 -15.02 11.52
C ARG A 161 9.46 -15.32 12.31
N LYS A 162 8.92 -14.35 13.06
CA LYS A 162 7.65 -14.53 13.75
C LYS A 162 6.48 -14.69 12.77
N THR A 163 6.53 -13.98 11.64
CA THR A 163 5.51 -14.14 10.59
C THR A 163 5.64 -15.47 9.84
N SER A 164 6.86 -15.99 9.65
CA SER A 164 7.05 -17.30 9.01
C SER A 164 6.72 -18.49 9.91
N ARG A 165 6.67 -18.33 11.24
CA ARG A 165 6.24 -19.38 12.18
C ARG A 165 4.71 -19.56 12.28
N LYS A 166 3.92 -18.76 11.57
CA LYS A 166 2.45 -18.84 11.57
C LYS A 166 1.87 -19.64 10.39
N ILE A 167 2.69 -20.46 9.73
CA ILE A 167 2.23 -21.40 8.71
C ILE A 167 2.82 -22.76 9.08
N ASP A 168 2.13 -23.47 9.96
CA ASP A 168 2.12 -24.93 10.03
C ASP A 168 0.73 -25.31 10.57
N PHE A 169 0.11 -26.28 9.90
CA PHE A 169 -1.29 -26.72 10.01
C PHE A 169 -1.74 -27.09 11.43
#